data_AF-M9RDS8-F1
#
_entry.id   AF-M9RDS8-F1
#
_cell.length_a   1.000
_cell.length_b   1.000
_cell.length_c   1.000
_cell.angle_alpha   90.00
_cell.angle_beta   90.00
_cell.angle_gamma   90.00
#
_symmetry.space_group_name_H-M   'P 1'
#
loop_
_entity.id
_entity.type
_entity.pdbx_description
1 polymer ?
#
loop_
_entity_poly.entity_id
_entity_poly.type
_entity_poly.pdbx_seq_one_letter_code
_entity_poly.pdbx_strand_id
1 'polypeptide(L)'
;MIRPEFLSCEDRRELLSCVKRQREDHGVARRANALLLLDDGKSCIEIAQVLYFDDDTVLGWHKQYLSEGWDAVAYDGWKGGQSRLSVVQEAALCVWLEDHFCRSTVEIRAFVAAQFDLEYSHSGCVKLLARLGFEYRKPKVLPRVADVAKQAEFIAMYENMLNSLADDEAVYFADAAYPEYQSKPVFGWVKKGTNPALKTTSGRARVNIHCALNLETFDTPFVAPITVDGVSAVQLLAKIEAHNQDKRIIHVIWDNAAYHKGPDVRSFLARKSCRIHLIQLPPYCPHLNPIERLWAVMHQNVTQNRAYPTQKQFTGAILKFLRETIPEQWRDFRNQVTDNFRIISLQKLRALK
;
A
#
# COMPACT_ATOMS: atom_id res chain seq x y z
N MET A 1 -45.14 36.80 22.38
CA MET A 1 -44.06 36.59 23.37
C MET A 1 -44.08 35.13 23.78
N ILE A 2 -42.94 34.45 23.67
CA ILE A 2 -42.75 33.10 24.21
C ILE A 2 -42.67 33.23 25.73
N ARG A 3 -43.35 32.35 26.47
CA ARG A 3 -43.31 32.37 27.94
C ARG A 3 -42.01 31.70 28.40
N PRO A 4 -41.28 32.30 29.36
CA PRO A 4 -40.11 31.64 29.97
C PRO A 4 -40.54 30.38 30.73
N GLU A 5 -39.57 29.53 31.08
CA GLU A 5 -39.78 28.27 31.82
C GLU A 5 -40.64 27.23 31.07
N PHE A 6 -40.46 27.12 29.75
CA PHE A 6 -41.17 26.13 28.93
C PHE A 6 -40.41 24.80 28.81
N LEU A 7 -39.12 24.75 29.18
CA LEU A 7 -38.34 23.53 29.20
C LEU A 7 -38.59 22.74 30.50
N SER A 8 -38.69 21.42 30.38
CA SER A 8 -38.68 20.56 31.56
C SER A 8 -37.29 20.57 32.24
N CYS A 9 -37.23 20.26 33.54
CA CYS A 9 -35.94 20.18 34.25
C CYS A 9 -34.98 19.11 33.68
N GLU A 10 -35.52 18.13 32.95
CA GLU A 10 -34.78 17.08 32.27
C GLU A 10 -34.22 17.60 30.95
N ASP A 11 -35.07 18.16 30.08
CA ASP A 11 -34.66 18.73 28.79
C ASP A 11 -33.65 19.86 28.96
N ARG A 12 -33.87 20.75 29.94
CA ARG A 12 -32.95 21.85 30.22
C ARG A 12 -31.56 21.34 30.61
N ARG A 13 -31.48 20.21 31.35
CA ARG A 13 -30.21 19.58 31.71
C ARG A 13 -29.54 18.94 30.50
N GLU A 14 -30.30 18.31 29.62
CA GLU A 14 -29.80 17.72 28.39
C GLU A 14 -29.22 18.77 27.45
N LEU A 15 -29.95 19.85 27.19
CA LEU A 15 -29.49 20.97 26.36
C LEU A 15 -28.23 21.63 26.91
N LEU A 16 -28.15 21.81 28.23
CA LEU A 16 -26.94 22.33 28.89
C LEU A 16 -25.74 21.38 28.73
N SER A 17 -25.97 20.07 28.72
CA SER A 17 -24.92 19.08 28.43
C SER A 17 -24.43 19.21 27.00
N CYS A 18 -25.34 19.32 26.02
CA CYS A 18 -25.01 19.51 24.61
C CYS A 18 -24.15 20.75 24.36
N VAL A 19 -24.51 21.89 24.94
CA VAL A 19 -23.75 23.15 24.78
C VAL A 19 -22.36 23.09 25.42
N LYS A 20 -22.21 22.38 26.54
CA LYS A 20 -20.94 22.30 27.30
C LYS A 20 -19.96 21.26 26.76
N ARG A 21 -20.38 20.39 25.83
CA ARG A 21 -19.50 19.39 25.22
C ARG A 21 -18.43 20.08 24.36
N GLN A 22 -17.18 19.66 24.53
CA GLN A 22 -16.05 20.17 23.74
C GLN A 22 -16.12 19.81 22.25
N ARG A 23 -16.86 18.75 21.89
CA ARG A 23 -17.01 18.24 20.54
C ARG A 23 -18.47 17.86 20.30
N GLU A 24 -19.29 18.85 20.01
CA GLU A 24 -20.65 18.67 19.52
C GLU A 24 -20.76 19.25 18.11
N ASP A 25 -21.70 18.76 17.31
CA ASP A 25 -21.97 19.36 16.01
C ASP A 25 -22.38 20.84 16.19
N HIS A 26 -21.73 21.72 15.44
CA HIS A 26 -21.91 23.16 15.55
C HIS A 26 -23.37 23.58 15.32
N GLY A 27 -24.12 22.86 14.47
CA GLY A 27 -25.55 23.09 14.26
C GLY A 27 -26.38 22.71 15.50
N VAL A 28 -26.11 21.55 16.08
CA VAL A 28 -26.82 21.03 17.26
C VAL A 28 -26.61 21.93 18.48
N ALA A 29 -25.35 22.31 18.76
CA ALA A 29 -25.02 23.18 19.88
C ALA A 29 -25.65 24.58 19.76
N ARG A 30 -25.77 25.12 18.53
CA ARG A 30 -26.42 26.42 18.28
C ARG A 30 -27.93 26.38 18.50
N ARG A 31 -28.60 25.30 18.08
CA ARG A 31 -30.04 25.11 18.32
C ARG A 31 -30.35 24.93 19.81
N ALA A 32 -29.50 24.17 20.53
CA ALA A 32 -29.62 24.02 21.98
C ALA A 32 -29.46 25.35 22.72
N ASN A 33 -28.47 26.17 22.33
CA ASN A 33 -28.27 27.50 22.89
C ASN A 33 -29.48 28.42 22.68
N ALA A 34 -30.09 28.39 21.49
CA ALA A 34 -31.26 29.19 21.19
C ALA A 34 -32.45 28.82 22.09
N LEU A 35 -32.72 27.52 22.30
CA LEU A 35 -33.80 27.05 23.17
C LEU A 35 -33.57 27.43 24.65
N LEU A 36 -32.34 27.30 25.15
CA LEU A 36 -31.99 27.70 26.51
C LEU A 36 -32.16 29.21 26.75
N LEU A 37 -31.75 30.04 25.79
CA LEU A 37 -31.91 31.50 25.90
C LEU A 37 -33.38 31.93 25.83
N LEU A 38 -34.21 31.22 25.05
CA LEU A 38 -35.65 31.44 25.05
C LEU A 38 -36.27 31.08 26.40
N ASP A 39 -35.82 29.97 27.00
CA ASP A 39 -36.29 29.50 28.31
C ASP A 39 -35.91 30.49 29.44
N ASP A 40 -34.72 31.09 29.33
CA ASP A 40 -34.24 32.18 30.20
C ASP A 40 -34.97 33.53 29.94
N GLY A 41 -35.95 33.57 29.04
CA GLY A 41 -36.83 34.71 28.80
C GLY A 41 -36.32 35.74 27.78
N LYS A 42 -35.28 35.42 26.99
CA LYS A 42 -34.82 36.29 25.90
C LYS A 42 -35.80 36.24 24.72
N SER A 43 -35.95 37.36 24.04
CA SER A 43 -36.77 37.44 22.82
C SER A 43 -36.06 36.80 21.63
N CYS A 44 -36.84 36.35 20.63
CA CYS A 44 -36.29 35.81 19.38
C CYS A 44 -35.35 36.79 18.68
N ILE A 45 -35.64 38.09 18.74
CA ILE A 45 -34.84 39.17 18.15
C ILE A 45 -33.47 39.28 18.84
N GLU A 46 -33.44 39.25 20.18
CA GLU A 46 -32.17 39.31 20.94
C GLU A 46 -31.30 38.08 20.67
N ILE A 47 -31.91 36.89 20.60
CA ILE A 47 -31.19 35.64 20.33
C ILE A 47 -30.67 35.61 18.90
N ALA A 48 -31.48 36.05 17.93
CA ALA A 48 -31.10 36.18 16.53
C ALA A 48 -29.87 37.08 16.36
N GLN A 49 -29.81 38.20 17.09
CA GLN A 49 -28.66 39.11 17.07
C GLN A 49 -27.39 38.47 17.69
N VAL A 50 -27.53 37.77 18.82
CA VAL A 50 -26.39 37.17 19.54
C VAL A 50 -25.83 35.95 18.82
N LEU A 51 -26.72 35.12 18.26
CA LEU A 51 -26.35 33.88 17.57
C LEU A 51 -26.23 34.05 16.06
N TYR A 52 -26.41 35.26 15.52
CA TYR A 52 -26.35 35.58 14.09
C TYR A 52 -27.27 34.68 13.23
N PHE A 53 -28.56 34.67 13.58
CA PHE A 53 -29.63 34.00 12.85
C PHE A 53 -30.75 34.99 12.50
N ASP A 54 -31.70 34.53 11.71
CA ASP A 54 -32.97 35.22 11.50
C ASP A 54 -33.95 34.88 12.65
N ASP A 55 -34.76 35.83 13.11
CA ASP A 55 -35.66 35.63 14.24
C ASP A 55 -36.78 34.62 13.95
N ASP A 56 -37.18 34.46 12.68
CA ASP A 56 -38.10 33.39 12.26
C ASP A 56 -37.47 32.00 12.41
N THR A 57 -36.14 31.89 12.28
CA THR A 57 -35.43 30.62 12.46
C THR A 57 -35.48 30.18 13.92
N VAL A 58 -35.26 31.11 14.86
CA VAL A 58 -35.36 30.85 16.31
C VAL A 58 -36.79 30.50 16.70
N LEU A 59 -37.77 31.20 16.12
CA LEU A 59 -39.19 30.89 16.31
C LEU A 59 -39.56 29.51 15.75
N GLY A 60 -38.99 29.13 14.60
CA GLY A 60 -39.16 27.82 13.98
C GLY A 60 -38.68 26.69 14.89
N TRP A 61 -37.47 26.81 15.46
CA TRP A 61 -36.94 25.81 16.40
C TRP A 61 -37.79 25.68 17.66
N HIS A 62 -38.30 26.79 18.20
CA HIS A 62 -39.20 26.74 19.35
C HIS A 62 -40.51 26.00 19.03
N LYS A 63 -41.13 26.27 17.88
CA LYS A 63 -42.35 25.56 17.43
C LYS A 63 -42.10 24.07 17.21
N GLN A 64 -40.95 23.73 16.62
CA GLN A 64 -40.55 22.35 16.38
C GLN A 64 -40.28 21.62 17.70
N TYR A 65 -39.62 22.25 18.66
CA TYR A 65 -39.43 21.69 19.99
C TYR A 65 -40.76 21.41 20.70
N LEU A 66 -41.72 22.34 20.65
CA LEU A 66 -43.03 22.14 21.29
C LEU A 66 -43.88 21.03 20.65
N SER A 67 -43.65 20.71 19.38
CA SER A 67 -44.42 19.70 18.65
C SER A 67 -43.77 18.32 18.70
N GLU A 68 -42.44 18.24 18.60
CA GLU A 68 -41.72 16.99 18.37
C GLU A 68 -40.55 16.76 19.35
N GLY A 69 -40.28 17.69 20.27
CA GLY A 69 -39.24 17.58 21.28
C GLY A 69 -37.83 17.92 20.78
N TRP A 70 -36.83 17.69 21.64
CA TRP A 70 -35.43 18.04 21.38
C TRP A 70 -34.82 17.23 20.24
N ASP A 71 -35.07 15.93 20.17
CA ASP A 71 -34.50 15.05 19.13
C ASP A 71 -34.80 15.52 17.71
N ALA A 72 -36.01 16.05 17.49
CA ALA A 72 -36.42 16.59 16.20
C ALA A 72 -35.68 17.89 15.83
N VAL A 73 -35.42 18.75 16.81
CA VAL A 73 -34.66 20.00 16.63
C VAL A 73 -33.16 19.72 16.47
N ALA A 74 -32.64 18.70 17.16
CA ALA A 74 -31.27 18.25 17.05
C ALA A 74 -30.98 17.59 15.69
N TYR A 75 -31.97 16.94 15.07
CA TYR A 75 -31.82 16.28 13.79
C TYR A 75 -31.53 17.26 12.64
N ASP A 76 -30.32 17.22 12.10
CA ASP A 76 -29.96 17.95 10.88
C ASP A 76 -30.32 17.09 9.65
N GLY A 77 -31.51 17.28 9.11
CA GLY A 77 -32.01 16.58 7.92
C GLY A 77 -31.35 17.00 6.60
N TRP A 78 -30.11 17.51 6.64
CA TRP A 78 -29.38 17.99 5.47
C TRP A 78 -29.06 16.83 4.53
N LYS A 79 -30.00 16.53 3.63
CA LYS A 79 -29.80 15.63 2.50
C LYS A 79 -28.86 16.34 1.55
N GLY A 80 -27.59 15.92 1.54
CA GLY A 80 -26.54 16.50 0.71
C GLY A 80 -27.02 16.82 -0.70
N GLY A 81 -26.55 17.95 -1.24
CA GLY A 81 -27.05 18.53 -2.49
C GLY A 81 -27.15 17.50 -3.63
N GLN A 82 -28.26 17.57 -4.37
CA GLN A 82 -28.48 16.78 -5.57
C GLN A 82 -27.33 16.99 -6.57
N SER A 83 -27.01 15.94 -7.34
CA SER A 83 -26.07 16.08 -8.45
C SER A 83 -26.50 17.18 -9.39
N ARG A 84 -25.55 17.99 -9.87
CA ARG A 84 -25.80 18.89 -11.01
C ARG A 84 -25.92 18.12 -12.33
N LEU A 85 -25.37 16.91 -12.38
CA LEU A 85 -25.47 16.01 -13.53
C LEU A 85 -26.76 15.17 -13.42
N SER A 86 -27.46 15.04 -14.55
CA SER A 86 -28.52 14.06 -14.70
C SER A 86 -27.96 12.63 -14.71
N VAL A 87 -28.81 11.63 -14.47
CA VAL A 87 -28.45 10.21 -14.50
C VAL A 87 -27.80 9.81 -15.83
N VAL A 88 -28.28 10.37 -16.95
CA VAL A 88 -27.74 10.10 -18.29
C VAL A 88 -26.34 10.68 -18.45
N GLN A 89 -26.10 11.90 -17.96
CA GLN A 89 -24.78 12.53 -18.01
C GLN A 89 -23.79 11.86 -17.05
N GLU A 90 -24.24 11.40 -15.88
CA GLU A 90 -23.43 10.59 -14.97
C GLU A 90 -22.98 9.29 -15.64
N ALA A 91 -23.89 8.58 -16.32
CA ALA A 91 -23.55 7.37 -17.06
C ALA A 91 -22.54 7.64 -18.20
N ALA A 92 -22.74 8.72 -18.96
CA ALA A 92 -21.80 9.12 -20.01
C ALA A 92 -20.40 9.49 -19.46
N LEU A 93 -20.35 10.17 -18.31
CA LEU A 93 -19.09 10.47 -17.63
C LEU A 93 -18.39 9.19 -17.15
N CYS A 94 -19.13 8.22 -16.60
CA CYS A 94 -18.57 6.92 -16.20
C CYS A 94 -17.93 6.20 -17.39
N VAL A 95 -18.63 6.08 -18.51
CA VAL A 95 -18.08 5.45 -19.74
C VAL A 95 -16.81 6.15 -20.20
N TRP A 96 -16.78 7.47 -20.19
CA TRP A 96 -15.60 8.23 -20.59
C TRP A 96 -14.40 8.00 -19.65
N LEU A 97 -14.62 8.03 -18.33
CA LEU A 97 -13.60 7.73 -17.30
C LEU A 97 -13.13 6.27 -17.35
N GLU A 98 -14.01 5.35 -17.73
CA GLU A 98 -13.68 3.94 -17.96
C GLU A 98 -12.87 3.72 -19.23
N ASP A 99 -12.68 4.73 -20.09
CA ASP A 99 -11.76 4.67 -21.21
C ASP A 99 -10.50 5.53 -20.99
N HIS A 100 -10.55 6.52 -20.09
CA HIS A 100 -9.45 7.48 -19.87
C HIS A 100 -8.85 7.41 -18.45
N PHE A 101 -7.53 7.21 -18.35
CA PHE A 101 -6.83 7.26 -17.07
C PHE A 101 -6.42 8.69 -16.69
N CYS A 102 -7.39 9.46 -16.17
CA CYS A 102 -7.16 10.85 -15.78
C CYS A 102 -6.30 10.95 -14.51
N ARG A 103 -5.20 11.70 -14.60
CA ARG A 103 -4.29 11.93 -13.45
C ARG A 103 -4.72 13.10 -12.57
N SER A 104 -5.65 13.92 -13.05
CA SER A 104 -6.11 15.11 -12.33
C SER A 104 -7.59 15.36 -12.59
N THR A 105 -8.26 16.05 -11.67
CA THR A 105 -9.63 16.52 -11.87
C THR A 105 -9.73 17.61 -12.94
N VAL A 106 -8.62 18.18 -13.42
CA VAL A 106 -8.64 19.26 -14.42
C VAL A 106 -9.17 18.73 -15.74
N GLU A 107 -8.65 17.59 -16.20
CA GLU A 107 -9.10 16.91 -17.42
C GLU A 107 -10.58 16.54 -17.32
N ILE A 108 -10.99 16.00 -16.17
CA ILE A 108 -12.38 15.59 -15.91
C ILE A 108 -13.32 16.80 -15.93
N ARG A 109 -12.94 17.91 -15.29
CA ARG A 109 -13.73 19.14 -15.27
C ARG A 109 -13.83 19.78 -16.66
N ALA A 110 -12.75 19.74 -17.44
CA ALA A 110 -12.75 20.25 -18.81
C ALA A 110 -13.69 19.43 -19.71
N PHE A 111 -13.69 18.10 -19.56
CA PHE A 111 -14.63 17.23 -20.26
C PHE A 111 -16.09 17.51 -19.87
N VAL A 112 -16.38 17.61 -18.56
CA VAL A 112 -17.72 17.90 -18.05
C VAL A 112 -18.22 19.27 -18.53
N ALA A 113 -17.36 20.29 -18.54
CA ALA A 113 -17.71 21.60 -19.08
C ALA A 113 -17.97 21.55 -20.59
N ALA A 114 -17.12 20.86 -21.37
CA ALA A 114 -17.27 20.78 -22.81
C ALA A 114 -18.48 19.95 -23.27
N GLN A 115 -18.80 18.86 -22.57
CA GLN A 115 -19.87 17.94 -22.96
C GLN A 115 -21.23 18.26 -22.35
N PHE A 116 -21.24 18.80 -21.13
CA PHE A 116 -22.47 18.97 -20.36
C PHE A 116 -22.76 20.43 -20.00
N ASP A 117 -21.88 21.37 -20.38
CA ASP A 117 -21.97 22.80 -20.05
C ASP A 117 -22.11 23.07 -18.54
N LEU A 118 -21.42 22.24 -17.74
CA LEU A 118 -21.46 22.30 -16.27
C LEU A 118 -20.09 22.57 -15.69
N GLU A 119 -20.00 23.62 -14.89
CA GLU A 119 -18.78 23.92 -14.14
C GLU A 119 -18.80 23.28 -12.75
N TYR A 120 -17.78 22.48 -12.47
CA TYR A 120 -17.50 21.93 -11.15
C TYR A 120 -16.27 22.62 -10.55
N SER A 121 -16.28 22.82 -9.23
CA SER A 121 -15.06 23.12 -8.48
C SER A 121 -14.19 21.87 -8.33
N HIS A 122 -12.93 22.01 -7.92
CA HIS A 122 -12.06 20.87 -7.64
C HIS A 122 -12.69 19.92 -6.59
N SER A 123 -13.12 20.46 -5.45
CA SER A 123 -13.77 19.68 -4.39
C SER A 123 -15.10 19.08 -4.81
N GLY A 124 -15.88 19.79 -5.64
CA GLY A 124 -17.12 19.27 -6.23
C GLY A 124 -16.89 18.08 -7.15
N CYS A 125 -15.85 18.15 -7.99
CA CYS A 125 -15.46 17.06 -8.88
C CYS A 125 -15.01 15.81 -8.08
N VAL A 126 -14.22 15.97 -7.02
CA VAL A 126 -13.81 14.85 -6.16
C VAL A 126 -15.03 14.18 -5.50
N LYS A 127 -15.99 14.97 -4.98
CA LYS A 127 -17.22 14.44 -4.40
C LYS A 127 -18.08 13.70 -5.41
N LEU A 128 -18.20 14.23 -6.64
CA LEU A 128 -18.89 13.58 -7.74
C LEU A 128 -18.26 12.22 -8.05
N LEU A 129 -16.94 12.16 -8.22
CA LEU A 129 -16.22 10.92 -8.53
C LEU A 129 -16.39 9.87 -7.43
N ALA A 130 -16.29 10.27 -6.16
CA ALA A 130 -16.53 9.39 -5.03
C ALA A 130 -17.96 8.82 -5.03
N ARG A 131 -18.97 9.64 -5.36
CA ARG A 131 -20.37 9.19 -5.46
C ARG A 131 -20.58 8.24 -6.63
N LEU A 132 -19.89 8.44 -7.74
CA LEU A 132 -19.89 7.54 -8.91
C LEU A 132 -19.06 6.27 -8.70
N GLY A 133 -18.41 6.10 -7.52
CA GLY A 133 -17.63 4.91 -7.19
C GLY A 133 -16.19 4.91 -7.70
N PHE A 134 -15.67 6.05 -8.18
CA PHE A 134 -14.28 6.17 -8.64
C PHE A 134 -13.32 6.45 -7.48
N GLU A 135 -12.18 5.77 -7.49
CA GLU A 135 -11.11 5.94 -6.51
C GLU A 135 -9.80 6.34 -7.19
N TYR A 136 -9.03 7.23 -6.57
CA TYR A 136 -7.71 7.61 -7.05
C TYR A 136 -6.68 6.56 -6.63
N ARG A 137 -6.22 5.73 -7.59
CA ARG A 137 -5.23 4.66 -7.34
C ARG A 137 -4.02 4.77 -8.25
N LYS A 138 -2.87 4.36 -7.72
CA LYS A 138 -1.64 4.16 -8.50
C LYS A 138 -1.78 2.87 -9.33
N PRO A 139 -1.55 2.90 -10.65
CA PRO A 139 -1.53 1.69 -11.47
C PRO A 139 -0.44 0.72 -11.00
N LYS A 140 -0.72 -0.58 -11.06
CA LYS A 140 0.27 -1.61 -10.82
C LYS A 140 1.05 -1.87 -12.11
N VAL A 141 2.38 -1.91 -12.03
CA VAL A 141 3.21 -2.36 -13.14
C VAL A 141 3.01 -3.86 -13.30
N LEU A 142 2.69 -4.31 -14.51
CA LEU A 142 2.46 -5.72 -14.80
C LEU A 142 3.69 -6.30 -15.51
N PRO A 143 4.27 -7.42 -15.03
CA PRO A 143 5.26 -8.17 -15.77
C PRO A 143 4.71 -8.59 -17.14
N ARG A 144 5.56 -8.65 -18.14
CA ARG A 144 5.20 -9.09 -19.50
C ARG A 144 4.68 -10.54 -19.43
N VAL A 145 3.36 -10.70 -19.51
CA VAL A 145 2.57 -11.95 -19.56
C VAL A 145 3.21 -13.15 -18.85
N ALA A 146 2.90 -13.30 -17.56
CA ALA A 146 3.09 -14.57 -16.86
C ALA A 146 1.98 -15.55 -17.29
N ASP A 147 2.36 -16.69 -17.86
CA ASP A 147 1.42 -17.74 -18.26
C ASP A 147 0.83 -18.41 -17.02
N VAL A 148 -0.49 -18.32 -16.85
CA VAL A 148 -1.23 -18.86 -15.70
C VAL A 148 -1.06 -20.37 -15.57
N ALA A 149 -1.04 -21.11 -16.70
CA ALA A 149 -0.89 -22.55 -16.69
C ALA A 149 0.53 -22.95 -16.24
N LYS A 150 1.56 -22.25 -16.75
CA LYS A 150 2.96 -22.51 -16.33
C LYS A 150 3.22 -22.16 -14.88
N GLN A 151 2.55 -21.12 -14.35
CA GLN A 151 2.61 -20.82 -12.92
C GLN A 151 2.01 -21.97 -12.10
N ALA A 152 0.84 -22.48 -12.49
CA ALA A 152 0.19 -23.59 -11.80
C ALA A 152 1.01 -24.88 -11.87
N GLU A 153 1.57 -25.20 -13.05
CA GLU A 153 2.44 -26.36 -13.26
C GLU A 153 3.68 -26.30 -12.37
N PHE A 154 4.34 -25.14 -12.30
CA PHE A 154 5.50 -24.95 -11.42
C PHE A 154 5.14 -25.11 -9.94
N ILE A 155 4.03 -24.51 -9.50
CA ILE A 155 3.58 -24.63 -8.11
C ILE A 155 3.30 -26.10 -7.76
N ALA A 156 2.59 -26.83 -8.63
CA ALA A 156 2.32 -28.24 -8.43
C ALA A 156 3.61 -29.09 -8.42
N MET A 157 4.55 -28.81 -9.33
CA MET A 157 5.87 -29.46 -9.33
C MET A 157 6.61 -29.20 -8.02
N TYR A 158 6.59 -27.96 -7.53
CA TYR A 158 7.30 -27.55 -6.31
C TYR A 158 6.69 -28.20 -5.07
N GLU A 159 5.38 -28.18 -4.93
CA GLU A 159 4.66 -28.83 -3.84
C GLU A 159 4.93 -30.34 -3.82
N ASN A 160 4.87 -31.00 -4.98
CA ASN A 160 5.20 -32.42 -5.09
C ASN A 160 6.66 -32.70 -4.68
N MET A 161 7.61 -31.88 -5.15
CA MET A 161 9.02 -32.00 -4.81
C MET A 161 9.25 -31.86 -3.31
N LEU A 162 8.64 -30.85 -2.65
CA LEU A 162 8.76 -30.68 -1.21
C LEU A 162 8.13 -31.84 -0.42
N ASN A 163 6.98 -32.35 -0.86
CA ASN A 163 6.30 -33.47 -0.20
C ASN A 163 7.07 -34.81 -0.34
N SER A 164 7.96 -34.93 -1.33
CA SER A 164 8.79 -36.10 -1.56
C SER A 164 10.27 -35.89 -1.26
N LEU A 165 10.65 -34.73 -0.69
CA LEU A 165 12.04 -34.36 -0.45
C LEU A 165 12.65 -35.25 0.63
N ALA A 166 13.80 -35.87 0.33
CA ALA A 166 14.52 -36.67 1.31
C ALA A 166 15.38 -35.79 2.23
N ASP A 167 15.69 -36.28 3.45
CA ASP A 167 16.51 -35.55 4.43
C ASP A 167 17.93 -35.23 3.91
N ASP A 168 18.45 -36.04 2.98
CA ASP A 168 19.73 -35.83 2.29
C ASP A 168 19.60 -34.95 1.04
N GLU A 169 18.51 -34.21 0.88
CA GLU A 169 18.31 -33.25 -0.20
C GLU A 169 18.10 -31.83 0.34
N ALA A 170 18.33 -30.82 -0.49
CA ALA A 170 18.13 -29.42 -0.12
C ALA A 170 17.57 -28.61 -1.28
N VAL A 171 16.78 -27.59 -0.97
CA VAL A 171 16.19 -26.68 -1.96
C VAL A 171 16.65 -25.24 -1.69
N TYR A 172 17.22 -24.63 -2.72
CA TYR A 172 17.65 -23.24 -2.70
C TYR A 172 16.95 -22.44 -3.80
N PHE A 173 16.59 -21.21 -3.47
CA PHE A 173 16.15 -20.20 -4.43
C PHE A 173 17.29 -19.22 -4.66
N ALA A 174 17.70 -19.01 -5.90
CA ALA A 174 18.82 -18.14 -6.25
C ALA A 174 18.39 -17.01 -7.20
N ASP A 175 19.05 -15.87 -7.04
CA ASP A 175 18.84 -14.68 -7.84
C ASP A 175 20.01 -13.69 -7.67
N ALA A 176 20.08 -12.72 -8.58
CA ALA A 176 21.01 -11.61 -8.52
C ALA A 176 20.31 -10.30 -8.15
N ALA A 177 20.78 -9.64 -7.08
CA ALA A 177 20.31 -8.34 -6.66
C ALA A 177 21.32 -7.24 -6.96
N TYR A 178 20.79 -6.05 -7.23
CA TYR A 178 21.58 -4.85 -7.56
C TYR A 178 21.21 -3.66 -6.66
N PRO A 179 21.47 -3.70 -5.33
CA PRO A 179 21.14 -2.57 -4.46
C PRO A 179 21.88 -1.31 -4.89
N GLU A 180 21.12 -0.29 -5.26
CA GLU A 180 21.66 1.01 -5.66
C GLU A 180 21.96 1.88 -4.44
N TYR A 181 23.04 2.66 -4.53
CA TYR A 181 23.45 3.65 -3.53
C TYR A 181 22.55 4.89 -3.59
N GLN A 182 21.26 4.68 -3.36
CA GLN A 182 20.23 5.71 -3.34
C GLN A 182 19.41 5.58 -2.06
N SER A 183 19.06 6.74 -1.50
CA SER A 183 18.17 6.80 -0.34
C SER A 183 16.74 6.48 -0.77
N LYS A 184 16.10 5.52 -0.08
CA LYS A 184 14.72 5.11 -0.37
C LYS A 184 13.78 5.63 0.73
N PRO A 185 13.17 6.83 0.59
CA PRO A 185 12.21 7.32 1.57
C PRO A 185 10.93 6.46 1.53
N VAL A 186 10.48 6.03 2.70
CA VAL A 186 9.23 5.30 2.89
C VAL A 186 8.45 5.91 4.06
N PHE A 187 7.13 5.71 4.07
CA PHE A 187 6.26 6.27 5.10
C PHE A 187 6.66 5.79 6.50
N GLY A 188 6.57 6.69 7.46
CA GLY A 188 6.83 6.42 8.87
C GLY A 188 6.05 7.38 9.76
N TRP A 189 5.76 6.95 10.98
CA TRP A 189 5.03 7.77 11.94
C TRP A 189 5.95 8.84 12.53
N VAL A 190 5.52 10.10 12.44
CA VAL A 190 6.22 11.23 13.06
C VAL A 190 5.24 12.11 13.82
N LYS A 191 5.74 12.83 14.83
CA LYS A 191 4.92 13.74 15.62
C LYS A 191 4.33 14.83 14.72
N LYS A 192 3.04 15.15 14.91
CA LYS A 192 2.38 16.23 14.17
C LYS A 192 3.18 17.52 14.31
N GLY A 193 3.48 18.18 13.19
CA GLY A 193 4.30 19.39 13.13
C GLY A 193 5.81 19.15 12.95
N THR A 194 6.26 17.89 12.87
CA THR A 194 7.65 17.56 12.53
C THR A 194 7.78 17.16 11.06
N ASN A 195 8.85 17.64 10.42
CA ASN A 195 9.13 17.42 9.00
C ASN A 195 10.46 16.64 8.86
N PRO A 196 10.46 15.30 8.97
CA PRO A 196 11.67 14.51 8.78
C PRO A 196 12.20 14.70 7.35
N ALA A 197 13.53 14.85 7.22
CA ALA A 197 14.19 14.96 5.93
C ALA A 197 15.29 13.90 5.80
N LEU A 198 15.42 13.32 4.61
CA LEU A 198 16.46 12.35 4.28
C LEU A 198 17.42 12.99 3.26
N LYS A 199 18.72 13.00 3.57
CA LYS A 199 19.73 13.51 2.65
C LYS A 199 19.82 12.58 1.43
N THR A 200 19.71 13.14 0.24
CA THR A 200 19.94 12.39 -1.00
C THR A 200 21.44 12.14 -1.18
N THR A 201 21.79 10.92 -1.58
CA THR A 201 23.16 10.57 -1.98
C THR A 201 23.35 10.87 -3.46
N SER A 202 24.44 11.54 -3.83
CA SER A 202 24.84 11.73 -5.22
C SER A 202 25.71 10.55 -5.68
N GLY A 203 25.29 9.84 -6.73
CA GLY A 203 26.05 8.72 -7.29
C GLY A 203 25.17 7.68 -7.99
N ARG A 204 25.76 6.94 -8.94
CA ARG A 204 25.14 5.79 -9.63
C ARG A 204 25.75 4.45 -9.22
N ALA A 205 26.41 4.43 -8.06
CA ALA A 205 27.03 3.24 -7.53
C ALA A 205 25.98 2.20 -7.15
N ARG A 206 26.34 0.92 -7.29
CA ARG A 206 25.53 -0.22 -6.85
C ARG A 206 26.43 -1.30 -6.28
N VAL A 207 25.84 -2.18 -5.49
CA VAL A 207 26.45 -3.46 -5.12
C VAL A 207 25.85 -4.51 -6.05
N ASN A 208 26.66 -5.38 -6.63
CA ASN A 208 26.13 -6.55 -7.33
C ASN A 208 26.26 -7.76 -6.40
N ILE A 209 25.19 -8.52 -6.29
CA ILE A 209 25.10 -9.66 -5.38
C ILE A 209 24.49 -10.80 -6.16
N HIS A 210 25.12 -11.97 -6.11
CA HIS A 210 24.52 -13.22 -6.55
C HIS A 210 24.37 -14.10 -5.32
N CYS A 211 23.15 -14.50 -4.99
CA CYS A 211 22.84 -15.14 -3.72
C CYS A 211 21.85 -16.27 -3.91
N ALA A 212 21.83 -17.19 -2.93
CA ALA A 212 20.79 -18.17 -2.79
C ALA A 212 20.18 -18.14 -1.39
N LEU A 213 19.02 -18.77 -1.24
CA LEU A 213 18.25 -18.85 -0.01
C LEU A 213 17.66 -20.25 0.13
N ASN A 214 18.00 -20.94 1.21
CA ASN A 214 17.26 -22.11 1.67
C ASN A 214 16.19 -21.67 2.68
N LEU A 215 14.92 -22.00 2.45
CA LEU A 215 13.82 -21.55 3.31
C LEU A 215 13.71 -22.32 4.63
N GLU A 216 14.21 -23.55 4.68
CA GLU A 216 14.17 -24.40 5.86
C GLU A 216 15.22 -23.96 6.88
N THR A 217 16.47 -23.80 6.42
CA THR A 217 17.61 -23.47 7.27
C THR A 217 17.92 -21.98 7.34
N PHE A 218 17.35 -21.19 6.41
CA PHE A 218 17.73 -19.79 6.19
C PHE A 218 19.21 -19.57 5.84
N ASP A 219 19.88 -20.62 5.34
CA ASP A 219 21.23 -20.47 4.79
C ASP A 219 21.20 -19.62 3.50
N THR A 220 22.09 -18.63 3.44
CA THR A 220 22.17 -17.66 2.34
C THR A 220 23.58 -17.52 1.77
N PRO A 221 24.09 -18.52 1.04
CA PRO A 221 25.38 -18.41 0.39
C PRO A 221 25.32 -17.32 -0.69
N PHE A 222 26.35 -16.47 -0.74
CA PHE A 222 26.37 -15.36 -1.69
C PHE A 222 27.76 -15.03 -2.21
N VAL A 223 27.81 -14.34 -3.34
CA VAL A 223 28.99 -13.78 -3.99
C VAL A 223 28.70 -12.30 -4.29
N ALA A 224 29.69 -11.43 -4.11
CA ALA A 224 29.58 -10.00 -4.41
C ALA A 224 30.58 -9.61 -5.52
N PRO A 225 30.29 -9.96 -6.79
CA PRO A 225 31.22 -9.74 -7.88
C PRO A 225 31.18 -8.29 -8.39
N ILE A 226 32.18 -7.92 -9.22
CA ILE A 226 32.15 -6.66 -9.97
C ILE A 226 31.04 -6.67 -11.02
N THR A 227 30.81 -7.82 -11.65
CA THR A 227 29.76 -8.05 -12.64
C THR A 227 29.08 -9.39 -12.36
N VAL A 228 27.75 -9.45 -12.49
CA VAL A 228 27.03 -10.73 -12.42
C VAL A 228 27.06 -11.37 -13.80
N ASP A 229 27.71 -12.52 -13.87
CA ASP A 229 27.93 -13.32 -15.08
C ASP A 229 27.95 -14.83 -14.75
N GLY A 230 28.27 -15.65 -15.76
CA GLY A 230 28.35 -17.11 -15.62
C GLY A 230 29.40 -17.55 -14.60
N VAL A 231 30.50 -16.81 -14.45
CA VAL A 231 31.55 -17.10 -13.46
C VAL A 231 31.03 -16.89 -12.05
N SER A 232 30.33 -15.77 -11.81
CA SER A 232 29.70 -15.51 -10.51
C SER A 232 28.62 -16.55 -10.17
N ALA A 233 27.89 -17.04 -11.18
CA ALA A 233 26.90 -18.11 -11.01
C ALA A 233 27.59 -19.41 -10.57
N VAL A 234 28.67 -19.81 -11.24
CA VAL A 234 29.47 -20.98 -10.86
C VAL A 234 30.04 -20.84 -9.44
N GLN A 235 30.54 -19.66 -9.06
CA GLN A 235 31.03 -19.41 -7.71
C GLN A 235 29.93 -19.57 -6.65
N LEU A 236 28.71 -19.10 -6.94
CA LEU A 236 27.56 -19.30 -6.06
C LEU A 236 27.22 -20.79 -5.95
N LEU A 237 27.12 -21.52 -7.06
CA LEU A 237 26.82 -22.95 -7.05
C LEU A 237 27.87 -23.75 -6.27
N ALA A 238 29.16 -23.41 -6.41
CA ALA A 238 30.23 -24.03 -5.63
C ALA A 238 30.09 -23.76 -4.12
N LYS A 239 29.66 -22.56 -3.72
CA LYS A 239 29.38 -22.24 -2.30
C LYS A 239 28.20 -23.04 -1.76
N ILE A 240 27.14 -23.17 -2.55
CA ILE A 240 25.97 -23.99 -2.19
C ILE A 240 26.41 -25.45 -1.96
N GLU A 241 27.19 -26.04 -2.87
CA GLU A 241 27.74 -27.39 -2.67
C GLU A 241 28.60 -27.48 -1.39
N ALA A 242 29.43 -26.47 -1.12
CA ALA A 242 30.30 -26.45 0.04
C ALA A 242 29.56 -26.32 1.38
N HIS A 243 28.41 -25.63 1.41
CA HIS A 243 27.56 -25.49 2.60
C HIS A 243 26.72 -26.75 2.88
N ASN A 244 26.56 -27.64 1.89
CA ASN A 244 25.67 -28.79 1.93
C ASN A 244 26.44 -30.09 1.69
N GLN A 245 27.54 -30.33 2.42
CA GLN A 245 28.40 -31.50 2.19
C GLN A 245 27.70 -32.84 2.48
N ASP A 246 26.72 -32.82 3.36
CA ASP A 246 25.88 -33.94 3.77
C ASP A 246 24.75 -34.26 2.77
N LYS A 247 24.46 -33.38 1.81
CA LYS A 247 23.35 -33.54 0.87
C LYS A 247 23.77 -34.32 -0.38
N ARG A 248 22.98 -35.29 -0.81
CA ARG A 248 23.16 -36.03 -2.06
C ARG A 248 22.76 -35.19 -3.27
N ILE A 249 21.63 -34.48 -3.20
CA ILE A 249 21.10 -33.64 -4.28
C ILE A 249 20.74 -32.27 -3.73
N ILE A 250 21.08 -31.22 -4.47
CA ILE A 250 20.75 -29.84 -4.11
C ILE A 250 20.01 -29.19 -5.27
N HIS A 251 18.71 -28.97 -5.08
CA HIS A 251 17.83 -28.33 -6.04
C HIS A 251 18.03 -26.82 -5.99
N VAL A 252 18.46 -26.20 -7.09
CA VAL A 252 18.61 -24.74 -7.17
C VAL A 252 17.61 -24.19 -8.17
N ILE A 253 16.66 -23.42 -7.67
CA ILE A 253 15.60 -22.75 -8.42
C ILE A 253 16.05 -21.30 -8.68
N TRP A 254 16.11 -20.88 -9.94
CA TRP A 254 16.45 -19.50 -10.30
C TRP A 254 15.76 -19.04 -11.57
N ASP A 255 15.91 -17.76 -11.89
CA ASP A 255 15.32 -17.15 -13.08
C ASP A 255 15.99 -17.60 -14.39
N ASN A 256 15.44 -17.13 -15.52
CA ASN A 256 15.90 -17.48 -16.86
C ASN A 256 17.04 -16.59 -17.38
N ALA A 257 17.79 -15.91 -16.53
CA ALA A 257 18.88 -15.05 -16.97
C ALA A 257 19.87 -15.80 -17.87
N ALA A 258 20.39 -15.12 -18.91
CA ALA A 258 21.25 -15.76 -19.90
C ALA A 258 22.51 -16.39 -19.29
N TYR A 259 23.06 -15.77 -18.24
CA TYR A 259 24.23 -16.28 -17.53
C TYR A 259 23.96 -17.54 -16.69
N HIS A 260 22.72 -17.81 -16.30
CA HIS A 260 22.32 -19.09 -15.66
C HIS A 260 22.34 -20.27 -16.64
N LYS A 261 22.34 -19.99 -17.94
CA LYS A 261 22.35 -20.99 -19.01
C LYS A 261 23.65 -20.96 -19.80
N GLY A 262 24.64 -20.19 -19.35
CA GLY A 262 25.90 -19.96 -20.05
C GLY A 262 26.83 -21.19 -20.10
N PRO A 263 27.91 -21.13 -20.90
CA PRO A 263 28.89 -22.20 -21.00
C PRO A 263 29.55 -22.54 -19.65
N ASP A 264 29.78 -21.55 -18.79
CA ASP A 264 30.39 -21.76 -17.46
C ASP A 264 29.51 -22.65 -16.59
N VAL A 265 28.22 -22.33 -16.50
CA VAL A 265 27.25 -23.12 -15.74
C VAL A 265 27.10 -24.52 -16.33
N ARG A 266 26.99 -24.66 -17.65
CA ARG A 266 26.93 -25.99 -18.29
C ARG A 266 28.16 -26.84 -17.98
N SER A 267 29.35 -26.23 -18.00
CA SER A 267 30.61 -26.93 -17.69
C SER A 267 30.66 -27.36 -16.22
N PHE A 268 30.16 -26.52 -15.31
CA PHE A 268 30.07 -26.85 -13.89
C PHE A 268 29.12 -28.03 -13.61
N LEU A 269 27.97 -28.07 -14.27
CA LEU A 269 26.98 -29.15 -14.10
C LEU A 269 27.44 -30.47 -14.72
N ALA A 270 28.30 -30.42 -15.76
CA ALA A 270 28.83 -31.63 -16.41
C ALA A 270 29.87 -32.38 -15.55
N ARG A 271 30.29 -31.84 -14.40
CA ARG A 271 31.22 -32.53 -13.49
C ARG A 271 30.55 -33.77 -12.89
N LYS A 272 31.24 -34.90 -12.89
CA LYS A 272 30.74 -36.17 -12.32
C LYS A 272 30.36 -36.09 -10.84
N SER A 273 31.03 -35.21 -10.09
CA SER A 273 30.78 -34.99 -8.66
C SER A 273 29.76 -33.88 -8.38
N CYS A 274 29.15 -33.29 -9.41
CA CYS A 274 28.18 -32.22 -9.22
C CYS A 274 26.89 -32.79 -8.63
N ARG A 275 26.39 -32.14 -7.58
CA ARG A 275 25.15 -32.52 -6.87
C ARG A 275 24.02 -31.52 -7.13
N ILE A 276 24.28 -30.49 -7.93
CA ILE A 276 23.32 -29.43 -8.21
C ILE A 276 22.34 -29.89 -9.29
N HIS A 277 21.06 -29.85 -8.96
CA HIS A 277 19.96 -30.01 -9.90
C HIS A 277 19.29 -28.66 -10.13
N LEU A 278 19.44 -28.11 -11.34
CA LEU A 278 18.87 -26.79 -11.65
C LEU A 278 17.41 -26.87 -12.08
N ILE A 279 16.59 -25.98 -11.52
CA ILE A 279 15.19 -25.80 -11.88
C ILE A 279 15.01 -24.35 -12.33
N GLN A 280 14.37 -24.16 -13.48
CA GLN A 280 14.10 -22.82 -14.02
C GLN A 280 12.70 -22.38 -13.60
N LEU A 281 12.59 -21.14 -13.12
CA LEU A 281 11.29 -20.53 -12.90
C LEU A 281 10.54 -20.35 -14.23
N PRO A 282 9.20 -20.32 -14.23
CA PRO A 282 8.45 -19.85 -15.38
C PRO A 282 8.89 -18.42 -15.76
N PRO A 283 8.97 -18.09 -17.05
CA PRO A 283 9.33 -16.74 -17.49
C PRO A 283 8.44 -15.67 -16.86
N TYR A 284 9.04 -14.54 -16.50
CA TYR A 284 8.36 -13.37 -15.94
C TYR A 284 7.56 -13.63 -14.64
N CYS A 285 7.96 -14.62 -13.84
CA CYS A 285 7.30 -14.98 -12.57
C CYS A 285 8.19 -14.76 -11.33
N PRO A 286 8.69 -13.54 -11.06
CA PRO A 286 9.53 -13.27 -9.88
C PRO A 286 8.78 -13.49 -8.55
N HIS A 287 7.45 -13.41 -8.55
CA HIS A 287 6.63 -13.69 -7.36
C HIS A 287 6.71 -15.15 -6.89
N LEU A 288 7.15 -16.06 -7.75
CA LEU A 288 7.44 -17.47 -7.46
C LEU A 288 8.87 -17.68 -6.94
N ASN A 289 9.66 -16.61 -6.78
CA ASN A 289 11.01 -16.66 -6.22
C ASN A 289 11.03 -16.04 -4.82
N PRO A 290 11.06 -16.82 -3.73
CA PRO A 290 11.10 -16.32 -2.35
C PRO A 290 12.27 -15.41 -2.05
N ILE A 291 13.41 -15.54 -2.73
CA ILE A 291 14.56 -14.65 -2.53
C ILE A 291 14.24 -13.18 -2.87
N GLU A 292 13.24 -12.91 -3.73
CA GLU A 292 12.73 -11.55 -3.98
C GLU A 292 12.14 -10.92 -2.72
N ARG A 293 11.53 -11.74 -1.85
CA ARG A 293 11.04 -11.30 -0.54
C ARG A 293 12.20 -11.02 0.40
N LEU A 294 13.29 -11.80 0.32
CA LEU A 294 14.53 -11.52 1.05
C LEU A 294 15.13 -10.17 0.63
N TRP A 295 15.07 -9.81 -0.66
CA TRP A 295 15.46 -8.48 -1.15
C TRP A 295 14.60 -7.36 -0.58
N ALA A 296 13.30 -7.59 -0.42
CA ALA A 296 12.43 -6.64 0.28
C ALA A 296 12.86 -6.45 1.75
N VAL A 297 13.17 -7.54 2.46
CA VAL A 297 13.65 -7.50 3.86
C VAL A 297 15.00 -6.77 3.96
N MET A 298 15.94 -7.05 3.05
CA MET A 298 17.21 -6.32 2.98
C MET A 298 16.96 -4.82 2.77
N HIS A 299 16.04 -4.45 1.88
CA HIS A 299 15.73 -3.04 1.65
C HIS A 299 15.14 -2.36 2.89
N GLN A 300 14.22 -3.02 3.61
CA GLN A 300 13.67 -2.53 4.89
C GLN A 300 14.78 -2.33 5.92
N ASN A 301 15.71 -3.28 6.01
CA ASN A 301 16.75 -3.29 7.03
C ASN A 301 17.98 -2.46 6.71
N VAL A 302 18.23 -2.10 5.45
CA VAL A 302 19.49 -1.45 5.04
C VAL A 302 19.24 -0.14 4.33
N THR A 303 18.23 -0.04 3.47
CA THR A 303 18.13 1.10 2.52
C THR A 303 16.98 2.06 2.80
N GLN A 304 15.89 1.58 3.40
CA GLN A 304 14.70 2.39 3.65
C GLN A 304 14.95 3.39 4.78
N ASN A 305 14.59 4.65 4.54
CA ASN A 305 14.77 5.76 5.49
C ASN A 305 16.20 5.92 6.04
N ARG A 306 17.21 5.48 5.27
CA ARG A 306 18.63 5.57 5.63
C ARG A 306 19.43 6.22 4.52
N ALA A 307 20.42 7.02 4.92
CA ALA A 307 21.39 7.63 4.04
C ALA A 307 22.79 7.27 4.54
N TYR A 308 23.63 6.78 3.63
CA TYR A 308 25.02 6.48 3.93
C TYR A 308 25.90 7.63 3.41
N PRO A 309 26.88 8.13 4.20
CA PRO A 309 27.80 9.16 3.74
C PRO A 309 28.68 8.73 2.55
N THR A 310 29.01 7.44 2.45
CA THR A 310 29.90 6.91 1.40
C THR A 310 29.39 5.60 0.82
N GLN A 311 29.75 5.33 -0.45
CA GLN A 311 29.49 4.03 -1.09
C GLN A 311 30.11 2.87 -0.29
N LYS A 312 31.31 3.06 0.29
CA LYS A 312 31.97 2.03 1.10
C LYS A 312 31.13 1.62 2.31
N GLN A 313 30.52 2.59 3.00
CA GLN A 313 29.63 2.31 4.13
C GLN A 313 28.33 1.63 3.68
N PHE A 314 27.77 2.05 2.54
CA PHE A 314 26.61 1.39 1.95
C PHE A 314 26.90 -0.09 1.62
N THR A 315 27.99 -0.35 0.89
CA THR A 315 28.42 -1.72 0.56
C THR A 315 28.69 -2.52 1.83
N GLY A 316 29.38 -1.92 2.82
CA GLY A 316 29.63 -2.56 4.11
C GLY A 316 28.34 -2.96 4.82
N ALA A 317 27.31 -2.11 4.82
CA ALA A 317 26.02 -2.41 5.45
C ALA A 317 25.26 -3.52 4.73
N ILE A 318 25.28 -3.55 3.40
CA ILE A 318 24.69 -4.63 2.59
C ILE A 318 25.39 -5.97 2.87
N LEU A 319 26.72 -5.99 2.87
CA LEU A 319 27.49 -7.21 3.16
C LEU A 319 27.32 -7.66 4.62
N LYS A 320 27.25 -6.72 5.57
CA LYS A 320 26.96 -7.02 6.98
C LYS A 320 25.57 -7.66 7.12
N PHE A 321 24.57 -7.15 6.41
CA PHE A 321 23.24 -7.73 6.43
C PHE A 321 23.25 -9.20 6.01
N LEU A 322 23.93 -9.53 4.91
CA LEU A 322 24.04 -10.90 4.41
C LEU A 322 24.89 -11.82 5.30
N ARG A 323 25.98 -11.32 5.90
CA ARG A 323 26.94 -12.14 6.67
C ARG A 323 26.58 -12.32 8.14
N GLU A 324 25.92 -11.33 8.73
CA GLU A 324 25.71 -11.26 10.19
C GLU A 324 24.22 -11.18 10.49
N THR A 325 23.52 -10.19 9.91
CA THR A 325 22.10 -9.96 10.27
C THR A 325 21.17 -11.10 9.89
N ILE A 326 21.32 -11.68 8.69
CA ILE A 326 20.51 -12.85 8.31
C ILE A 326 20.77 -14.02 9.27
N PRO A 327 22.01 -14.53 9.45
CA PRO A 327 22.25 -15.65 10.36
C PRO A 327 21.79 -15.41 11.81
N GLU A 328 21.93 -14.19 12.32
CA GLU A 328 21.56 -13.86 13.70
C GLU A 328 20.06 -13.65 13.90
N GLN A 329 19.37 -13.10 12.90
CA GLN A 329 18.00 -12.57 13.05
C GLN A 329 17.00 -13.20 12.07
N TRP A 330 17.34 -14.29 11.39
CA TRP A 330 16.47 -14.91 10.38
C TRP A 330 15.06 -15.26 10.90
N ARG A 331 14.93 -15.56 12.19
CA ARG A 331 13.63 -15.84 12.84
C ARG A 331 12.67 -14.65 12.81
N ASP A 332 13.18 -13.42 12.68
CA ASP A 332 12.36 -12.22 12.54
C ASP A 332 11.86 -12.05 11.09
N PHE A 333 12.53 -12.70 10.13
CA PHE A 333 12.27 -12.57 8.70
C PHE A 333 11.50 -13.76 8.11
N ARG A 334 11.51 -14.94 8.76
CA ARG A 334 10.86 -16.18 8.28
C ARG A 334 9.39 -16.03 7.87
N ASN A 335 8.65 -15.14 8.53
CA ASN A 335 7.24 -14.91 8.21
C ASN A 335 7.05 -14.00 6.98
N GLN A 336 8.07 -13.23 6.62
CA GLN A 336 8.06 -12.34 5.44
C GLN A 336 8.60 -13.05 4.20
N VAL A 337 9.57 -13.94 4.37
CA VAL A 337 10.24 -14.67 3.29
C VAL A 337 9.68 -16.09 3.25
N THR A 338 8.60 -16.26 2.49
CA THR A 338 7.85 -17.52 2.38
C THR A 338 7.70 -17.96 0.94
N ASP A 339 7.45 -19.24 0.77
CA ASP A 339 7.05 -19.95 -0.46
C ASP A 339 5.52 -19.95 -0.68
N ASN A 340 4.79 -19.04 -0.03
CA ASN A 340 3.36 -18.82 -0.27
C ASN A 340 3.15 -18.22 -1.68
N PHE A 341 3.16 -19.10 -2.66
CA PHE A 341 3.00 -18.76 -4.07
C PHE A 341 1.55 -18.42 -4.38
N ARG A 342 1.39 -17.50 -5.33
CA ARG A 342 0.07 -17.07 -5.80
C ARG A 342 0.10 -17.01 -7.32
N ILE A 343 -0.92 -17.58 -7.93
CA ILE A 343 -1.11 -17.43 -9.37
C ILE A 343 -1.57 -16.00 -9.64
N ILE A 344 -0.82 -15.29 -10.47
CA ILE A 344 -1.18 -13.95 -10.94
C ILE A 344 -1.84 -14.11 -12.31
N SER A 345 -3.13 -13.78 -12.39
CA SER A 345 -3.90 -13.74 -13.63
C SER A 345 -4.25 -12.29 -13.99
N LEU A 346 -4.17 -11.99 -15.28
CA LEU A 346 -4.51 -10.68 -15.84
C LEU A 346 -6.01 -10.53 -16.16
N GLN A 347 -6.81 -11.59 -16.01
CA GLN A 347 -8.24 -11.59 -16.41
C GLN A 347 -9.10 -10.56 -15.67
N LYS A 348 -8.64 -10.04 -14.52
CA LYS A 348 -9.34 -9.01 -13.72
C LYS A 348 -8.70 -7.62 -13.79
N LEU A 349 -7.71 -7.41 -14.66
CA LEU A 349 -6.97 -6.16 -14.72
C LEU A 349 -7.19 -5.47 -16.07
N ARG A 350 -7.71 -4.25 -16.02
CA ARG A 350 -7.74 -3.36 -17.18
C ARG A 350 -6.33 -2.84 -17.45
N ALA A 351 -5.77 -3.16 -18.60
CA ALA A 351 -4.53 -2.56 -19.06
C ALA A 351 -4.79 -1.09 -19.44
N LEU A 352 -3.94 -0.18 -18.97
CA LEU A 352 -3.91 1.19 -19.48
C LEU A 352 -3.34 1.14 -20.89
N LYS A 353 -4.06 1.69 -21.87
CA LYS A 353 -3.61 1.82 -23.26
C LYS A 353 -2.81 3.09 -23.45
#